data_AF-A0A925KKW8-F1
#
_entry.id   AF-A0A925KKW8-F1
#
_cell.length_a   1.000
_cell.length_b   1.000
_cell.length_c   1.000
_cell.angle_alpha   90.00
_cell.angle_beta   90.00
_cell.angle_gamma   90.00
#
_symmetry.space_group_name_H-M   'P 1'
#
loop_
_entity.id
_entity.type
_entity.pdbx_description
1 polymer ?
#
loop_
_entity_poly.entity_id
_entity_poly.type
_entity_poly.pdbx_seq_one_letter_code
_entity_poly.pdbx_strand_id
1 'polypeptide(L)' 'MSKLDIAKEQIAYLKFWLGVLVVTDISLVGWLVSRDDVDSAHKIWAALIAVAVITFAGFKIHRLIEHRIDALEEL' A
#
# COMPACT_ATOMS: atom_id res chain seq x y z
N MET A 1 6.02 -23.09 -17.16
CA MET A 1 6.46 -21.93 -16.34
C MET A 1 7.14 -22.48 -15.11
N SER A 2 8.38 -22.06 -14.85
CA SER A 2 9.09 -22.46 -13.64
C SER A 2 8.38 -21.90 -12.40
N LYS A 3 8.49 -22.57 -11.25
CA LYS A 3 8.03 -22.02 -9.95
C LYS A 3 8.63 -20.63 -9.70
N LEU A 4 9.85 -20.41 -10.19
CA LEU A 4 10.56 -19.13 -10.14
C LEU A 4 9.85 -18.02 -10.95
N ASP A 5 9.33 -18.35 -12.13
CA ASP A 5 8.66 -17.37 -13.01
C ASP A 5 7.35 -16.88 -12.37
N ILE A 6 6.58 -17.82 -11.81
CA ILE A 6 5.32 -17.51 -11.11
C ILE A 6 5.56 -16.60 -9.90
N ALA A 7 6.62 -16.87 -9.13
CA ALA A 7 6.95 -16.06 -7.96
C ALA A 7 7.40 -14.64 -8.35
N LYS A 8 8.20 -14.50 -9.42
CA LYS A 8 8.59 -13.18 -9.96
C LYS A 8 7.37 -12.39 -10.43
N GLU A 9 6.42 -13.03 -11.10
CA GLU A 9 5.18 -12.40 -11.55
C GLU A 9 4.32 -11.93 -10.37
N GLN A 10 4.19 -12.75 -9.32
CA GLN A 10 3.51 -12.35 -8.08
C GLN A 10 4.17 -11.14 -7.40
N ILE A 11 5.50 -11.11 -7.32
CA ILE A 11 6.24 -9.98 -6.75
C ILE A 11 6.00 -8.71 -7.60
N ALA A 12 6.02 -8.82 -8.93
CA ALA A 12 5.73 -7.69 -9.81
C ALA A 12 4.31 -7.14 -9.60
N TYR A 13 3.32 -8.02 -9.48
CA TYR A 13 1.94 -7.65 -9.17
C TYR A 13 1.80 -6.97 -7.79
N LEU A 14 2.47 -7.49 -6.76
CA LEU A 14 2.49 -6.89 -5.43
C LEU A 14 3.15 -5.50 -5.43
N LYS A 15 4.26 -5.33 -6.17
CA LYS A 15 4.93 -4.03 -6.33
C LYS A 15 4.02 -3.00 -7.02
N PHE A 16 3.26 -3.43 -8.02
CA PHE A 16 2.26 -2.58 -8.67
C PHE A 16 1.21 -2.09 -7.66
N TRP A 17 0.62 -2.99 -6.88
CA TRP A 17 -0.36 -2.62 -5.86
C TRP A 17 0.20 -1.76 -4.75
N LEU A 18 1.46 -1.97 -4.36
CA LEU A 18 2.15 -1.11 -3.41
C LEU A 18 2.22 0.34 -3.94
N GLY A 19 2.56 0.51 -5.22
CA GLY A 19 2.55 1.83 -5.87
C GLY A 19 1.17 2.48 -5.88
N VAL A 20 0.12 1.72 -6.21
CA VAL A 20 -1.27 2.21 -6.18
C VAL A 20 -1.68 2.67 -4.77
N LEU A 21 -1.33 1.90 -3.74
CA LEU A 21 -1.60 2.27 -2.35
C LEU A 21 -0.88 3.57 -1.98
N VAL A 22 0.40 3.72 -2.32
CA VAL A 22 1.18 4.93 -2.02
C VAL A 22 0.58 6.16 -2.68
N VAL A 23 0.20 6.09 -3.97
CA VAL A 23 -0.43 7.22 -4.67
C VAL A 23 -1.78 7.57 -4.06
N THR A 24 -2.54 6.56 -3.66
CA THR A 24 -3.84 6.75 -2.98
C THR A 24 -3.63 7.46 -1.63
N ASP A 25 -2.64 7.03 -0.85
CA ASP A 25 -2.31 7.62 0.45
C ASP A 25 -1.91 9.09 0.33
N ILE A 26 -0.99 9.40 -0.59
CA ILE A 26 -0.56 10.79 -0.87
C ILE A 26 -1.74 11.65 -1.30
N SER A 27 -2.64 11.11 -2.14
CA SER A 27 -3.82 11.83 -2.60
C SER A 27 -4.79 12.14 -1.46
N LEU A 28 -4.97 11.19 -0.54
CA LEU A 28 -5.84 11.34 0.64
C LEU A 28 -5.26 12.36 1.64
N VAL A 29 -3.95 12.30 1.87
CA VAL A 29 -3.22 13.28 2.69
C VAL A 29 -3.28 14.67 2.05
N GLY A 30 -3.08 14.76 0.74
CA GLY A 30 -3.18 16.02 -0.02
C GLY A 30 -4.58 16.65 0.10
N TRP A 31 -5.63 15.85 -0.04
CA TRP A 31 -7.01 16.28 0.17
C TRP A 31 -7.27 16.76 1.60
N LEU A 32 -6.66 16.11 2.61
CA LEU A 32 -6.79 16.50 4.00
C LEU A 32 -6.13 17.86 4.27
N VAL A 33 -4.97 18.13 3.66
CA VAL A 33 -4.23 19.38 3.81
C VAL A 33 -4.88 20.53 3.04
N SER A 34 -5.48 20.27 1.88
CA SER A 34 -6.07 21.30 1.01
C SER A 34 -7.49 21.75 1.43
N ARG A 35 -7.92 21.43 2.64
CA ARG A 35 -9.31 21.64 3.09
C ARG A 35 -9.40 22.83 4.04
N ASP A 36 -10.18 23.83 3.66
CA ASP A 36 -10.43 25.03 4.48
C ASP A 36 -11.63 24.87 5.44
N ASP A 37 -12.54 23.94 5.18
CA ASP A 37 -13.74 23.71 6.00
C ASP A 37 -13.52 22.69 7.12
N VAL A 38 -13.32 23.19 8.35
CA VAL A 38 -13.06 22.43 9.59
C VAL A 38 -14.30 21.72 10.16
N ASP A 39 -15.50 22.04 9.67
CA ASP A 39 -16.76 21.72 10.37
C ASP A 39 -17.17 20.22 10.33
N SER A 40 -16.51 19.40 9.51
CA SER A 40 -16.83 17.98 9.33
C SER A 40 -15.85 17.06 10.06
N ALA A 41 -15.81 17.09 11.40
CA ALA A 41 -14.92 16.26 12.22
C ALA A 41 -14.97 14.75 11.86
N HIS A 42 -16.13 14.24 11.47
CA HIS A 42 -16.31 12.86 11.01
C HIS A 42 -15.48 12.51 9.76
N LYS A 43 -15.31 13.47 8.82
CA LYS A 43 -14.50 13.28 7.60
C LYS A 43 -13.01 13.23 7.92
N ILE A 44 -12.56 14.00 8.91
CA ILE A 44 -11.17 14.01 9.35
C ILE A 44 -10.82 12.67 10.01
N TRP A 45 -11.66 12.18 10.92
CA TRP A 45 -11.47 10.86 11.53
C TRP A 45 -11.52 9.73 10.50
N ALA A 46 -12.46 9.80 9.55
CA ALA A 46 -12.53 8.83 8.46
C ALA A 46 -11.26 8.85 7.59
N ALA A 47 -10.72 10.04 7.27
CA ALA A 47 -9.49 10.19 6.50
C ALA A 47 -8.27 9.66 7.25
N LEU A 48 -8.14 9.95 8.55
CA LEU A 48 -7.05 9.42 9.39
C LEU A 48 -7.08 7.90 9.47
N ILE A 49 -8.27 7.31 9.65
CA ILE A 49 -8.44 5.85 9.66
C ILE A 49 -8.09 5.29 8.28
N ALA A 50 -8.53 5.92 7.19
CA ALA A 50 -8.23 5.49 5.83
C ALA A 50 -6.72 5.49 5.57
N VAL A 51 -6.01 6.57 5.93
CA VAL A 51 -4.54 6.65 5.85
C VAL A 51 -3.90 5.52 6.65
N ALA A 52 -4.27 5.34 7.92
CA ALA A 52 -3.71 4.28 8.76
C ALA A 52 -3.91 2.87 8.17
N VAL A 53 -5.10 2.59 7.61
CA VAL A 53 -5.40 1.32 6.95
C VAL A 53 -4.58 1.14 5.67
N ILE A 54 -4.47 2.17 4.84
CA ILE A 54 -3.69 2.14 3.58
C ILE A 54 -2.21 1.94 3.89
N THR A 55 -1.65 2.68 4.84
CA THR A 55 -0.26 2.51 5.28
C THR A 55 -0.02 1.09 5.80
N PHE A 56 -0.93 0.54 6.63
CA PHE A 56 -0.78 -0.83 7.14
C PHE A 56 -0.87 -1.88 6.02
N ALA A 57 -1.77 -1.69 5.06
CA ALA A 57 -1.86 -2.54 3.87
C ALA A 57 -0.57 -2.49 3.04
N GLY A 58 0.00 -1.30 2.84
CA GLY A 58 1.29 -1.11 2.17
C GLY A 58 2.41 -1.85 2.89
N PHE A 59 2.49 -1.73 4.22
CA PHE A 59 3.48 -2.44 5.04
C PHE A 59 3.36 -3.97 4.92
N LYS A 60 2.12 -4.50 4.94
CA LYS A 60 1.87 -5.94 4.75
C LYS A 60 2.31 -6.42 3.38
N ILE A 61 2.00 -5.67 2.32
CA ILE A 61 2.41 -6.00 0.96
C ILE A 61 3.93 -5.95 0.83
N HIS A 62 4.58 -4.93 1.40
CA HIS A 62 6.04 -4.82 1.41
C HIS A 62 6.69 -6.04 2.06
N ARG A 63 6.24 -6.43 3.26
CA ARG A 63 6.74 -7.61 3.96
C ARG A 63 6.46 -8.92 3.20
N LEU A 64 5.34 -9.00 2.49
CA LEU A 64 5.02 -10.16 1.65
C LEU A 64 5.96 -10.26 0.45
N ILE A 65 6.32 -9.12 -0.17
CA ILE A 65 7.30 -9.06 -1.25
C ILE A 65 8.66 -9.54 -0.74
N GLU A 66 9.12 -9.04 0.40
CA GLU A 66 10.39 -9.42 1.02
C GLU A 66 10.45 -10.92 1.28
N HIS A 67 9.43 -11.48 1.94
CA HIS A 67 9.36 -12.92 2.20
C HIS A 67 9.31 -13.78 0.92
N ARG A 68 8.65 -13.29 -0.13
CA ARG A 68 8.61 -13.96 -1.45
C ARG A 68 9.96 -13.91 -2.15
N ILE A 69 10.76 -12.87 -1.94
CA ILE A 69 12.12 -12.74 -2.47
C ILE A 69 13.06 -13.69 -1.73
N ASP A 70 13.02 -13.71 -0.40
CA ASP A 70 13.86 -14.61 0.42
C ASP A 70 13.61 -16.08 0.07
N ALA A 71 12.35 -16.47 -0.08
CA ALA A 71 11.98 -17.83 -0.48
C ALA A 71 12.44 -18.21 -1.90
N LEU A 72 12.76 -17.24 -2.75
CA LEU A 72 13.35 -17.48 -4.07
C LEU A 72 14.87 -17.59 -4.01
N GLU A 73 15.52 -16.96 -3.03
CA GLU A 73 16.98 -17.03 -2.83
C GLU A 73 17.40 -18.37 -2.21
N GLU A 74 16.51 -18.99 -1.42
CA GLU A 74 16.72 -20.33 -0.84
C GLU A 74 16.52 -21.50 -1.83
N LEU A 75 16.05 -21.23 -3.06
CA LEU A 75 15.66 -22.22 -4.08
C LEU A 75 16.70 -22.35 -5.21
#